data_AF-A0A0D7PN61-F1
#
_entry.id   AF-A0A0D7PN61-F1
#
_cell.length_a   1.000
_cell.length_b   1.000
_cell.length_c   1.000
_cell.angle_alpha   90.00
_cell.angle_beta   90.00
_cell.angle_gamma   90.00
#
_symmetry.space_group_name_H-M   'P 1'
#
loop_
_entity.id
_entity.type
_entity.pdbx_description
1 polymer ?
#
loop_
_entity_poly.entity_id
_entity_poly.type
_entity_poly.pdbx_seq_one_letter_code
_entity_poly.pdbx_strand_id
1 'polypeptide(L)'
;MRARARKFAHILERLGLAMAGAGSGLFVAVHVGSSVSALTSQAFLLVMMLGGAVGFYLGIDTPQLAFHPTNGGSTRKIDAAELLSAVGTFLATLVAFFSVGVIVLRSEPDIGWTAAIMVGWVLGIAMQIVAGTIARLRA
;
A
#
# COMPACT_ATOMS: atom_id res chain seq x y z
N MET A 1 -0.25 0.87 33.92
CA MET A 1 -1.02 0.02 32.98
C MET A 1 -1.44 0.75 31.69
N ARG A 2 -2.01 1.97 31.75
CA ARG A 2 -2.46 2.73 30.56
C ARG A 2 -1.39 2.97 29.48
N ALA A 3 -0.14 3.21 29.85
CA ALA A 3 0.96 3.42 28.88
C ALA A 3 1.34 2.17 28.08
N ARG A 4 1.30 0.98 28.71
CA ARG A 4 1.58 -0.29 28.02
C ARG A 4 0.47 -0.63 27.04
N ALA A 5 -0.79 -0.49 27.45
CA ALA A 5 -1.95 -0.71 26.58
C ALA A 5 -1.93 0.20 25.33
N ARG A 6 -1.58 1.49 25.48
CA ARG A 6 -1.40 2.40 24.34
C ARG A 6 -0.29 1.97 23.39
N LYS A 7 0.85 1.53 23.92
CA LYS A 7 1.97 1.04 23.11
C LYS A 7 1.57 -0.23 22.34
N PHE A 8 0.83 -1.14 22.97
CA PHE A 8 0.32 -2.33 22.31
C PHE A 8 -0.69 -2.00 21.22
N ALA A 9 -1.64 -1.09 21.47
CA ALA A 9 -2.62 -0.66 20.48
C ALA A 9 -1.93 -0.07 19.23
N HIS A 10 -0.91 0.77 19.43
CA HIS A 10 -0.14 1.39 18.34
C HIS A 10 0.60 0.35 17.48
N ILE A 11 1.18 -0.67 18.11
CA ILE A 11 1.86 -1.77 17.39
C ILE A 11 0.83 -2.58 16.59
N LEU A 12 -0.31 -2.89 17.21
CA LEU A 12 -1.36 -3.67 16.56
C LEU A 12 -1.96 -2.95 15.35
N GLU A 13 -2.15 -1.63 15.46
CA GLU A 13 -2.62 -0.77 14.37
C GLU A 13 -1.66 -0.81 13.17
N ARG A 14 -0.37 -0.56 13.40
CA ARG A 14 0.67 -0.60 12.36
C ARG A 14 0.80 -1.96 11.71
N LEU A 15 0.72 -3.02 12.52
CA LEU A 15 0.74 -4.39 12.02
C LEU A 15 -0.50 -4.69 11.17
N GLY A 16 -1.68 -4.21 11.60
CA GLY A 16 -2.92 -4.30 10.84
C GLY A 16 -2.82 -3.64 9.46
N LEU A 17 -2.25 -2.44 9.40
CA LEU A 17 -2.01 -1.73 8.13
C LEU A 17 -1.06 -2.51 7.20
N ALA A 18 0.03 -3.05 7.74
CA ALA A 18 0.95 -3.89 6.97
C ALA A 18 0.26 -5.18 6.46
N MET A 19 -0.57 -5.82 7.29
CA MET A 19 -1.33 -7.00 6.89
C MET A 19 -2.37 -6.70 5.81
N ALA A 20 -3.02 -5.53 5.85
CA ALA A 20 -3.92 -5.09 4.78
C ALA A 20 -3.18 -4.93 3.45
N GLY A 21 -1.99 -4.31 3.48
CA GLY A 21 -1.11 -4.23 2.31
C GLY A 21 -0.70 -5.61 1.78
N ALA A 22 -0.29 -6.52 2.67
CA ALA A 22 0.07 -7.89 2.33
C ALA A 22 -1.08 -8.64 1.64
N GLY A 23 -2.29 -8.54 2.19
CA GLY A 23 -3.49 -9.12 1.61
C GLY A 23 -3.81 -8.55 0.23
N SER A 24 -3.71 -7.23 0.06
CA SER A 24 -3.91 -6.59 -1.25
C SER A 24 -2.95 -7.12 -2.31
N GLY A 25 -1.67 -7.29 -1.96
CA GLY A 25 -0.65 -7.85 -2.85
C GLY A 25 -0.91 -9.30 -3.20
N LEU A 26 -1.37 -10.11 -2.24
CA LEU A 26 -1.74 -11.51 -2.51
C LEU A 26 -2.89 -11.63 -3.48
N PHE A 27 -3.95 -10.83 -3.34
CA PHE A 27 -5.08 -10.89 -4.27
C PHE A 27 -4.67 -10.53 -5.70
N VAL A 28 -3.88 -9.46 -5.86
CA VAL A 28 -3.32 -9.09 -7.16
C VAL A 28 -2.42 -10.18 -7.72
N ALA A 29 -1.56 -10.77 -6.88
CA ALA A 29 -0.64 -11.81 -7.31
C ALA A 29 -1.36 -13.09 -7.76
N VAL A 30 -2.40 -13.52 -7.04
CA VAL A 30 -3.20 -14.69 -7.40
C VAL A 30 -3.95 -14.45 -8.71
N HIS A 31 -4.56 -13.27 -8.88
CA HIS A 31 -5.23 -12.91 -10.11
C HIS A 31 -4.26 -12.91 -11.30
N VAL A 32 -3.13 -12.23 -11.18
CA VAL A 32 -2.11 -12.15 -12.24
C VAL A 32 -1.49 -13.52 -12.53
N GLY A 33 -1.19 -14.30 -11.49
CA GLY A 33 -0.65 -15.65 -11.61
C GLY A 33 -1.64 -16.66 -12.20
N SER A 34 -2.94 -16.42 -12.10
CA SER A 34 -3.97 -17.23 -12.75
C SER A 34 -4.06 -16.97 -14.26
N SER A 35 -3.76 -15.75 -14.71
CA SER A 35 -3.71 -15.40 -16.14
C SER A 35 -2.36 -15.69 -16.79
N VAL A 36 -1.25 -15.69 -16.03
CA VAL A 36 0.11 -15.86 -16.55
C VAL A 36 0.83 -16.96 -15.76
N SER A 37 0.98 -18.14 -16.38
CA SER A 37 1.59 -19.32 -15.73
C SER A 37 3.02 -19.09 -15.24
N ALA A 38 3.79 -18.20 -15.87
CA ALA A 38 5.13 -17.84 -15.42
C ALA A 38 5.15 -17.09 -14.08
N LEU A 39 4.03 -16.44 -13.70
CA LEU A 39 3.87 -15.66 -12.48
C LEU A 39 3.13 -16.43 -11.37
N THR A 40 2.83 -17.71 -11.54
CA THR A 40 2.16 -18.52 -10.51
C THR A 40 3.14 -19.05 -9.43
N SER A 41 4.40 -18.62 -9.45
CA SER A 41 5.41 -19.11 -8.52
C SER A 41 5.17 -18.65 -7.07
N GLN A 42 5.48 -19.51 -6.11
CA GLN A 42 5.40 -19.18 -4.68
C GLN A 42 6.29 -17.98 -4.31
N ALA A 43 7.44 -17.85 -4.98
CA ALA A 43 8.33 -16.70 -4.83
C ALA A 43 7.65 -15.38 -5.27
N PHE A 44 6.93 -15.39 -6.40
CA PHE A 44 6.19 -14.21 -6.86
C PHE A 44 5.10 -13.80 -5.86
N LEU A 45 4.32 -14.76 -5.36
CA LEU A 45 3.29 -14.50 -4.34
C LEU A 45 3.89 -13.88 -3.08
N LEU A 46 5.03 -14.39 -2.61
CA LEU A 46 5.73 -13.87 -1.43
C LEU A 46 6.28 -12.46 -1.66
N VAL A 47 6.86 -12.18 -2.83
CA VAL A 47 7.35 -10.84 -3.19
C VAL A 47 6.21 -9.84 -3.21
N MET A 48 5.07 -10.19 -3.81
CA MET A 48 3.90 -9.32 -3.86
C MET A 48 3.31 -9.08 -2.46
N MET A 49 3.25 -10.12 -1.64
CA MET A 49 2.81 -10.02 -0.24
C MET A 49 3.72 -9.10 0.57
N LEU A 50 5.04 -9.31 0.51
CA LEU A 50 6.02 -8.51 1.25
C LEU A 50 6.07 -7.06 0.71
N GLY A 51 6.03 -6.88 -0.61
CA GLY A 51 5.98 -5.56 -1.23
C GLY A 51 4.75 -4.76 -0.80
N GLY A 52 3.58 -5.41 -0.75
CA GLY A 52 2.35 -4.82 -0.22
C GLY A 52 2.47 -4.42 1.25
N ALA A 53 3.01 -5.32 2.08
CA ALA A 53 3.23 -5.07 3.50
C ALA A 53 4.15 -3.88 3.75
N VAL A 54 5.28 -3.83 3.04
CA VAL A 54 6.27 -2.76 3.14
C VAL A 54 5.70 -1.44 2.62
N GLY A 55 4.99 -1.45 1.50
CA GLY A 55 4.36 -0.26 0.93
C GLY A 55 3.36 0.37 1.90
N PHE A 56 2.40 -0.40 2.38
CA PHE A 56 1.35 0.12 3.27
C PHE A 56 1.92 0.52 4.63
N TYR A 57 2.90 -0.23 5.14
CA TYR A 57 3.61 0.17 6.35
C TYR A 57 4.35 1.49 6.14
N LEU A 58 5.18 1.62 5.11
CA LEU A 58 5.97 2.83 4.91
C LEU A 58 5.14 4.05 4.53
N GLY A 59 4.14 3.88 3.68
CA GLY A 59 3.31 4.95 3.15
C GLY A 59 2.26 5.45 4.14
N ILE A 60 1.55 4.56 4.84
CA ILE A 60 0.47 4.95 5.75
C ILE A 60 1.04 5.30 7.14
N ASP A 61 2.07 4.57 7.60
CA ASP A 61 2.78 4.89 8.84
C ASP A 61 3.95 5.87 8.59
N THR A 62 3.73 6.86 7.73
CA THR A 62 4.62 8.01 7.61
C THR A 62 4.62 8.79 8.93
N PRO A 63 5.79 9.10 9.51
CA PRO A 63 5.85 9.96 10.68
C PRO A 63 5.26 11.33 10.31
N GLN A 64 4.09 11.65 10.89
CA GLN A 64 3.53 12.98 10.76
C GLN A 64 4.52 13.96 11.37
N LEU A 65 5.02 14.90 10.56
CA LEU A 65 5.80 16.02 11.07
C LEU A 65 4.96 16.67 12.17
N ALA A 66 5.47 16.65 13.41
CA ALA A 66 4.78 17.28 14.54
C ALA A 66 4.60 18.77 14.20
N PHE A 67 3.37 19.14 13.85
CA PHE A 67 2.95 20.51 13.67
C PHE A 67 3.30 21.29 14.95
N HIS A 68 4.44 21.98 14.95
CA HIS A 68 4.66 23.07 15.87
C HIS A 68 3.70 24.18 15.45
N PRO A 69 2.76 24.61 16.31
CA PRO A 69 1.96 25.80 16.02
C PRO A 69 2.88 27.00 16.24
N THR A 70 3.69 27.34 15.24
CA THR A 70 4.38 28.63 15.22
C THR A 70 3.51 29.59 14.43
N ASN A 71 3.01 30.57 15.17
CA ASN A 71 2.25 31.71 14.68
C ASN A 71 2.88 32.30 13.42
N GLY A 72 2.05 32.57 12.41
CA GLY A 72 2.40 33.50 11.33
C GLY A 72 2.67 32.85 9.98
N GLY A 73 1.64 32.88 9.12
CA GLY A 73 1.80 33.14 7.68
C GLY A 73 2.89 32.37 6.93
N SER A 74 2.75 31.05 6.78
CA SER A 74 3.33 30.38 5.62
C SER A 74 2.35 29.36 5.06
N THR A 75 2.27 29.37 3.73
CA THR A 75 1.31 28.68 2.90
C THR A 75 1.16 27.21 3.30
N ARG A 76 -0.09 26.79 3.52
CA ARG A 76 -0.58 25.42 3.60
C ARG A 76 -0.15 24.62 2.36
N LYS A 77 1.13 24.29 2.23
CA LYS A 77 1.63 23.40 1.19
C LYS A 77 1.27 21.99 1.64
N ILE A 78 0.27 21.41 0.99
CA ILE A 78 -0.02 19.98 1.07
C ILE A 78 1.32 19.25 0.92
N ASP A 79 1.68 18.42 1.90
CA ASP A 79 2.93 17.67 1.82
C ASP A 79 2.80 16.72 0.62
N ALA A 80 3.62 16.94 -0.40
CA ALA A 80 3.62 16.13 -1.60
C ALA A 80 3.82 14.64 -1.25
N ALA A 81 4.52 14.33 -0.15
CA ALA A 81 4.67 12.96 0.33
C ALA A 81 3.34 12.38 0.84
N GLU A 82 2.53 13.16 1.57
CA GLU A 82 1.22 12.73 2.06
C GLU A 82 0.25 12.47 0.91
N LEU A 83 0.20 13.39 -0.07
CA LEU A 83 -0.62 13.21 -1.26
C LEU A 83 -0.18 11.98 -2.08
N LEU A 84 1.13 11.81 -2.27
CA LEU A 84 1.68 10.68 -3.02
C LEU A 84 1.37 9.34 -2.33
N SER A 85 1.45 9.29 -1.00
CA SER A 85 1.05 8.13 -0.22
C SER A 85 -0.45 7.83 -0.32
N ALA A 86 -1.30 8.86 -0.22
CA ALA A 86 -2.75 8.71 -0.33
C ALA A 86 -3.16 8.19 -1.70
N VAL A 87 -2.61 8.79 -2.78
CA VAL A 87 -2.84 8.33 -4.16
C VAL A 87 -2.33 6.91 -4.35
N GLY A 88 -1.14 6.60 -3.85
CA GLY A 88 -0.58 5.24 -3.94
C GLY A 88 -1.42 4.19 -3.21
N THR A 89 -1.97 4.54 -2.03
CA THR A 89 -2.86 3.67 -1.25
C THR A 89 -4.19 3.47 -1.97
N PHE A 90 -4.78 4.54 -2.49
CA PHE A 90 -6.01 4.46 -3.27
C PHE A 90 -5.82 3.58 -4.50
N LEU A 91 -4.75 3.81 -5.28
CA LEU A 91 -4.50 3.06 -6.50
C LEU A 91 -4.27 1.57 -6.19
N ALA A 92 -3.44 1.24 -5.20
CA ALA A 92 -3.16 -0.14 -4.82
C ALA A 92 -4.39 -0.89 -4.28
N THR A 93 -5.22 -0.24 -3.47
CA THR A 93 -6.46 -0.84 -2.95
C THR A 93 -7.53 -0.97 -4.04
N LEU A 94 -7.63 0.00 -4.95
CA LEU A 94 -8.58 -0.04 -6.07
C LEU A 94 -8.33 -1.22 -7.00
N VAL A 95 -7.08 -1.42 -7.44
CA VAL A 95 -6.74 -2.56 -8.30
C VAL A 95 -6.84 -3.89 -7.54
N ALA A 96 -6.54 -3.93 -6.24
CA ALA A 96 -6.78 -5.12 -5.43
C ALA A 96 -8.27 -5.44 -5.29
N PHE A 97 -9.13 -4.42 -5.18
CA PHE A 97 -10.59 -4.60 -5.19
C PHE A 97 -11.07 -5.20 -6.51
N PHE A 98 -10.62 -4.68 -7.66
CA PHE A 98 -10.95 -5.27 -8.96
C PHE A 98 -10.42 -6.70 -9.09
N SER A 99 -9.21 -6.96 -8.59
CA SER A 99 -8.60 -8.29 -8.56
C SER A 99 -9.47 -9.30 -7.79
N VAL A 100 -9.92 -8.93 -6.58
CA VAL A 100 -10.86 -9.75 -5.78
C VAL A 100 -12.17 -9.95 -6.54
N GLY A 101 -12.71 -8.89 -7.15
CA GLY A 101 -13.93 -8.94 -7.94
C GLY A 101 -13.86 -9.98 -9.05
N VAL A 102 -12.78 -9.99 -9.83
CA VAL A 102 -12.57 -11.01 -10.88
C VAL A 102 -12.51 -12.41 -10.27
N ILE A 103 -11.74 -12.60 -9.20
CA ILE A 103 -11.57 -13.91 -8.55
C ILE A 103 -12.93 -14.44 -8.06
N VAL A 104 -13.71 -13.60 -7.38
CA VAL A 104 -15.01 -13.97 -6.79
C VAL A 104 -16.06 -14.22 -7.87
N LEU A 105 -16.10 -13.37 -8.91
CA LEU A 105 -17.03 -13.50 -10.03
C LEU A 105 -16.61 -14.55 -11.05
N ARG A 106 -15.45 -15.21 -10.86
CA ARG A 106 -14.85 -16.19 -11.80
C ARG A 106 -14.83 -15.68 -13.24
N SER A 107 -14.57 -14.38 -13.41
CA SER A 107 -14.48 -13.78 -14.74
C SER A 107 -13.13 -14.14 -15.37
N GLU A 108 -13.09 -14.37 -16.67
CA GLU A 108 -11.87 -14.58 -17.45
C GLU A 108 -11.45 -13.23 -18.05
N PRO A 109 -10.50 -12.49 -17.44
CA PRO A 109 -10.09 -11.19 -17.94
C PRO A 109 -9.18 -11.36 -19.14
N ASP A 110 -9.30 -10.42 -20.08
CA ASP A 110 -8.29 -10.24 -21.11
C ASP A 110 -6.94 -9.85 -20.47
N ILE A 111 -5.84 -10.26 -21.12
CA ILE A 111 -4.47 -10.04 -20.65
C ILE A 111 -4.16 -8.56 -20.45
N GLY A 112 -4.77 -7.67 -21.24
CA GLY A 112 -4.64 -6.23 -21.09
C GLY A 112 -5.19 -5.74 -19.74
N TRP A 113 -6.28 -6.32 -19.25
CA TRP A 113 -6.87 -5.96 -17.96
C TRP A 113 -6.02 -6.47 -16.79
N THR A 114 -5.54 -7.70 -16.89
CA THR A 114 -4.61 -8.27 -15.90
C THR A 114 -3.33 -7.43 -15.82
N ALA A 115 -2.78 -7.02 -16.96
CA ALA A 115 -1.59 -6.15 -17.01
C ALA A 115 -1.87 -4.78 -16.38
N ALA A 116 -3.04 -4.17 -16.64
CA ALA A 116 -3.42 -2.91 -16.04
C ALA A 116 -3.54 -3.00 -14.50
N ILE A 117 -4.14 -4.08 -13.98
CA ILE A 117 -4.21 -4.34 -12.53
C ILE A 117 -2.80 -4.47 -11.93
N MET A 118 -1.92 -5.24 -12.58
CA MET A 118 -0.56 -5.44 -12.11
C MET A 118 0.22 -4.11 -12.08
N VAL A 119 0.21 -3.36 -13.18
CA VAL A 119 0.93 -2.09 -13.30
C VAL A 119 0.37 -1.07 -12.31
N GLY A 120 -0.95 -0.95 -12.19
CA GLY A 120 -1.57 -0.06 -11.23
C GLY A 120 -1.18 -0.39 -9.78
N TRP A 121 -1.10 -1.68 -9.44
CA TRP A 121 -0.68 -2.09 -8.10
C TRP A 121 0.78 -1.76 -7.83
N VAL A 122 1.68 -2.08 -8.77
CA VAL A 122 3.11 -1.79 -8.66
C VAL A 122 3.35 -0.28 -8.52
N LEU A 123 2.68 0.54 -9.34
CA LEU A 123 2.76 1.99 -9.26
C LEU A 123 2.25 2.49 -7.90
N GLY A 124 1.12 1.98 -7.42
CA GLY A 124 0.56 2.35 -6.12
C GLY A 124 1.51 2.06 -4.95
N ILE A 125 2.10 0.87 -4.93
CA ILE A 125 3.09 0.48 -3.90
C ILE A 125 4.38 1.30 -4.02
N ALA A 126 4.87 1.53 -5.23
CA ALA A 126 6.06 2.34 -5.46
C ALA A 126 5.88 3.77 -4.91
N MET A 127 4.72 4.39 -5.17
CA MET A 127 4.37 5.71 -4.64
C MET A 127 4.38 5.73 -3.10
N GLN A 128 3.81 4.71 -2.45
CA GLN A 128 3.81 4.59 -0.99
C GLN A 128 5.22 4.43 -0.40
N ILE A 129 6.07 3.60 -1.02
CA ILE A 129 7.46 3.41 -0.57
C ILE A 129 8.25 4.72 -0.71
N VAL A 130 8.11 5.41 -1.85
CA VAL A 130 8.79 6.68 -2.11
C VAL A 130 8.32 7.75 -1.14
N ALA A 131 7.00 7.91 -0.96
CA ALA A 131 6.43 8.84 0.01
C ALA A 131 6.90 8.56 1.44
N GLY A 132 6.85 7.29 1.85
CA GLY A 132 7.32 6.80 3.14
C GLY A 132 8.79 7.12 3.40
N THR A 133 9.62 6.95 2.36
CA THR A 133 11.05 7.23 2.42
C THR A 133 11.32 8.72 2.52
N ILE A 134 10.66 9.55 1.70
CA ILE A 134 10.81 11.01 1.71
C ILE A 134 10.39 11.59 3.06
N ALA A 135 9.27 11.14 3.63
CA ALA A 135 8.80 11.61 4.93
C ALA A 135 9.81 11.30 6.05
N ARG A 136 10.44 10.12 6.02
CA ARG A 136 11.44 9.70 7.01
C ARG A 136 12.79 10.42 6.84
N LEU A 137 13.17 10.78 5.63
CA LEU A 137 14.39 11.58 5.37
C LEU A 137 14.23 13.04 5.82
N ARG A 138 13.00 13.51 6.01
CA ARG A 138 12.69 14.89 6.45
C ARG A 138 12.45 15.02 7.95
N ALA A 139 12.25 13.90 8.66
CA ALA A 139 12.00 13.85 10.10
C ALA A 139 13.30 13.79 10.89
#